data_AF-A0A381T700-F1
#
_entry.id   AF-A0A381T700-F1
#
_cell.length_a   1.000
_cell.length_b   1.000
_cell.length_c   1.000
_cell.angle_alpha   90.00
_cell.angle_beta   90.00
_cell.angle_gamma   90.00
#
_symmetry.space_group_name_H-M   'P 1'
#
loop_
_entity.id
_entity.type
_entity.pdbx_description
1 polymer ?
#
loop_
_entity_poly.entity_id
_entity_poly.type
_entity_poly.pdbx_seq_one_letter_code
_entity_poly.pdbx_strand_id
1 'polypeptide(L)'
;WLIIPLIEFEPSQAKNLEYLIRDWTIYNSSVLLMLLGVAVIGSAGMLLLTSAYRVGSPPVIAPFEYIMLIFAIGNGFLFFREIPDIYSILGMLLITSSGLFIFIREGAKKESIALKTSLRS
;
A
#
# COMPACT_ATOMS: atom_id res chain seq x y z
N TRP A 1 -6.55 -2.27 -42.98
CA TRP A 1 -6.22 -1.11 -43.83
C TRP A 1 -7.40 -0.19 -44.19
N LEU A 2 -8.65 -0.46 -43.77
CA LEU A 2 -9.83 0.38 -44.11
C LEU A 2 -10.44 1.19 -42.95
N ILE A 3 -9.88 1.14 -41.72
CA ILE A 3 -10.47 1.78 -40.52
C ILE A 3 -9.71 3.05 -40.08
N ILE A 4 -8.48 3.25 -40.54
CA ILE A 4 -7.63 4.38 -40.16
C ILE A 4 -8.16 5.77 -40.61
N PRO A 5 -8.90 5.95 -41.74
CA PRO A 5 -9.30 7.29 -42.15
C PRO A 5 -10.49 7.88 -41.36
N LEU A 6 -11.07 7.16 -40.39
CA LEU A 6 -12.19 7.65 -39.56
C LEU A 6 -11.78 8.25 -38.21
N ILE A 7 -10.48 8.25 -37.88
CA ILE A 7 -9.94 8.93 -36.69
C ILE A 7 -9.36 10.26 -37.16
N GLU A 8 -10.22 11.26 -37.33
CA GLU A 8 -9.76 12.65 -37.41
C GLU A 8 -9.22 13.03 -36.02
N PHE A 9 -7.91 12.99 -35.84
CA PHE A 9 -7.26 13.50 -34.64
C PHE A 9 -7.53 15.00 -34.55
N GLU A 10 -8.42 15.42 -33.64
CA GLU A 10 -8.55 16.82 -33.29
C GLU A 10 -7.17 17.38 -32.90
N PRO A 11 -6.73 18.55 -33.43
CA PRO A 11 -5.42 19.13 -33.12
C PRO A 11 -5.16 19.35 -31.63
N SER A 12 -6.23 19.39 -30.82
CA SER A 12 -6.17 19.48 -29.35
C SER A 12 -5.63 18.21 -28.69
N GLN A 13 -5.94 17.03 -29.24
CA GLN A 13 -5.49 15.72 -28.71
C GLN A 13 -4.03 15.42 -29.06
N ALA A 14 -3.52 16.04 -30.12
CA ALA A 14 -2.10 15.97 -30.50
C ALA A 14 -1.16 16.44 -29.38
N LYS A 15 -1.62 17.35 -28.51
CA LYS A 15 -0.85 17.85 -27.36
C LYS A 15 -0.70 16.81 -26.24
N ASN A 16 -1.65 15.89 -26.09
CA ASN A 16 -1.55 14.83 -25.07
C ASN A 16 -0.52 13.76 -25.46
N LEU A 17 -0.29 13.56 -26.76
CA LEU A 17 0.76 12.66 -27.27
C LEU A 17 2.16 13.14 -26.86
N GLU A 18 2.35 14.44 -26.63
CA GLU A 18 3.60 15.01 -26.10
C GLU A 18 4.02 14.36 -24.77
N TYR A 19 3.07 13.98 -23.90
CA TYR A 19 3.39 13.29 -22.64
C TYR A 19 3.90 11.87 -22.85
N LEU A 20 3.46 11.18 -23.89
CA LEU A 20 3.85 9.80 -24.18
C LEU A 20 5.26 9.72 -24.77
N ILE A 21 5.64 10.73 -25.54
CA ILE A 21 6.92 10.80 -26.26
C ILE A 21 7.94 11.66 -25.48
N ARG A 22 7.56 12.20 -24.32
CA ARG A 22 8.43 13.03 -23.50
C ARG A 22 9.62 12.22 -22.98
N ASP A 23 10.82 12.73 -23.22
CA ASP A 23 12.03 12.13 -22.70
C ASP A 23 12.05 12.11 -21.16
N TRP A 24 12.50 10.99 -20.61
CA TRP A 24 12.66 10.81 -19.16
C TRP A 24 13.79 11.72 -18.65
N THR A 25 13.42 12.83 -18.02
CA THR A 25 14.35 13.90 -17.61
C THR A 25 14.74 13.77 -16.14
N ILE A 26 15.84 13.07 -15.86
CA ILE A 26 16.41 12.89 -14.50
C ILE A 26 17.31 14.08 -14.11
N TYR A 27 17.64 14.95 -15.05
CA TYR A 27 18.63 16.02 -14.88
C TYR A 27 18.24 17.12 -13.88
N ASN A 28 17.04 17.05 -13.29
CA ASN A 28 16.64 17.94 -12.21
C ASN A 28 17.16 17.41 -10.86
N SER A 29 18.14 18.10 -10.28
CA SER A 29 18.77 17.76 -9.00
C SER A 29 17.76 17.57 -7.86
N SER A 30 16.69 18.36 -7.83
CA SER A 30 15.64 18.27 -6.82
C SER A 30 14.84 16.98 -6.94
N VAL A 31 14.53 16.54 -8.17
CA VAL A 31 13.81 15.29 -8.42
C VAL A 31 14.67 14.10 -8.01
N LEU A 32 15.98 14.14 -8.30
CA LEU A 32 16.90 13.09 -7.90
C LEU A 32 16.98 12.94 -6.36
N LEU A 33 17.04 14.06 -5.63
CA LEU A 33 17.04 14.05 -4.17
C LEU A 33 15.73 13.48 -3.60
N MET A 34 14.58 13.82 -4.18
CA MET A 34 13.29 13.27 -3.78
C MET A 34 13.22 11.75 -4.03
N LEU A 35 13.68 11.29 -5.19
CA LEU A 35 13.74 9.86 -5.52
C LEU A 35 14.65 9.08 -4.57
N LEU A 36 15.82 9.62 -4.24
CA LEU A 36 16.70 9.02 -3.23
C LEU A 36 16.04 8.97 -1.86
N GLY A 37 15.35 10.03 -1.45
CA GLY A 37 14.59 10.06 -0.20
C GLY A 37 13.55 8.96 -0.13
N VAL A 38 12.73 8.81 -1.18
CA VAL A 38 11.72 7.74 -1.29
C VAL A 38 12.38 6.36 -1.25
N ALA A 39 13.48 6.16 -1.99
CA ALA A 39 14.19 4.89 -2.04
C ALA A 39 14.75 4.48 -0.66
N VAL A 40 15.38 5.42 0.05
CA VAL A 40 15.96 5.17 1.37
C VAL A 40 14.87 4.87 2.40
N ILE A 41 13.84 5.71 2.47
CA ILE A 41 12.75 5.55 3.46
C ILE A 41 11.96 4.27 3.18
N GLY A 42 11.59 4.02 1.92
CA GLY A 42 10.86 2.82 1.52
C GLY A 42 11.66 1.54 1.81
N SER A 43 12.94 1.52 1.45
CA SER A 43 13.82 0.37 1.71
C SER A 43 14.04 0.14 3.21
N ALA A 44 14.28 1.20 3.98
CA ALA A 44 14.41 1.10 5.44
C ALA A 44 13.14 0.56 6.08
N GLY A 45 11.96 1.08 5.68
CA GLY A 45 10.67 0.57 6.14
C GLY A 45 10.49 -0.91 5.85
N MET A 46 10.84 -1.36 4.64
CA MET A 46 10.70 -2.76 4.25
C MET A 46 11.67 -3.69 5.00
N LEU A 47 12.91 -3.24 5.24
CA LEU A 47 13.88 -3.98 6.05
C LEU A 47 13.43 -4.11 7.51
N LEU A 48 12.86 -3.05 8.08
CA LEU A 48 12.30 -3.07 9.43
C LEU A 48 11.10 -4.00 9.53
N LEU A 49 10.17 -3.94 8.55
CA LEU A 49 9.01 -4.82 8.50
C LEU A 49 9.43 -6.30 8.37
N THR A 50 10.36 -6.59 7.47
CA THR A 50 10.92 -7.94 7.31
C THR A 50 11.60 -8.42 8.60
N SER A 51 12.31 -7.52 9.29
CA SER A 51 12.93 -7.82 10.58
C SER A 51 11.92 -8.08 11.68
N ALA A 52 10.80 -7.35 11.71
CA ALA A 52 9.70 -7.60 12.64
C ALA A 52 9.16 -9.01 12.45
N TYR A 53 8.91 -9.44 11.21
CA TYR A 53 8.43 -10.79 10.88
C TYR A 53 9.40 -11.91 11.24
N ARG A 54 10.70 -11.61 11.35
CA ARG A 54 11.72 -12.57 11.79
C ARG A 54 11.71 -12.80 13.31
N VAL A 55 11.27 -11.81 14.09
CA VAL A 55 11.34 -11.86 15.57
C VAL A 55 9.96 -12.08 16.20
N GLY A 56 8.89 -11.52 15.61
CA GLY A 56 7.52 -11.62 16.10
C GLY A 56 6.70 -12.68 15.36
N SER A 57 5.68 -13.23 16.02
CA SER A 57 4.75 -14.13 15.36
C SER A 57 3.86 -13.36 14.37
N PRO A 58 3.63 -13.87 13.14
CA PRO A 58 2.82 -13.20 12.11
C PRO A 58 1.47 -12.61 12.56
N PRO A 59 0.70 -13.27 13.45
CA PRO A 59 -0.60 -12.74 13.90
C PRO A 59 -0.49 -11.39 14.61
N VAL A 60 0.63 -11.15 15.28
CA VAL A 60 0.88 -9.93 16.04
C VAL A 60 1.24 -8.77 15.12
N ILE A 61 1.88 -9.07 13.97
CA ILE A 61 2.44 -8.05 13.08
C ILE A 61 1.41 -7.61 12.04
N ALA A 62 0.58 -8.55 11.54
CA ALA A 62 -0.43 -8.26 10.52
C ALA A 62 -1.35 -7.06 10.86
N PRO A 63 -1.85 -6.87 12.11
CA PRO A 63 -2.65 -5.70 12.46
C PRO A 63 -1.92 -4.35 12.27
N PHE A 64 -0.61 -4.31 12.45
CA PHE A 64 0.18 -3.10 12.27
C PHE A 64 0.27 -2.68 10.80
N GLU A 65 0.23 -3.63 9.87
CA GLU A 65 0.24 -3.33 8.43
C GLU A 65 -1.04 -2.60 7.99
N TYR A 66 -2.18 -2.82 8.65
CA TYR A 66 -3.42 -2.09 8.33
C TYR A 66 -3.34 -0.60 8.64
N ILE A 67 -2.43 -0.17 9.51
CA ILE A 67 -2.18 1.26 9.74
C ILE A 67 -1.70 1.93 8.43
N MET A 68 -1.02 1.20 7.54
CA MET A 68 -0.64 1.71 6.22
C MET A 68 -1.86 2.09 5.37
N LEU A 69 -3.01 1.43 5.53
CA LEU A 69 -4.24 1.80 4.83
C LEU A 69 -4.72 3.19 5.27
N ILE A 70 -4.68 3.48 6.57
CA ILE A 70 -5.05 4.79 7.12
C ILE A 70 -4.11 5.87 6.57
N PHE A 71 -2.80 5.61 6.55
CA PHE A 71 -1.84 6.51 5.94
C PHE A 71 -2.07 6.68 4.44
N ALA A 72 -2.40 5.62 3.69
CA ALA A 72 -2.66 5.70 2.26
C ALA A 72 -3.86 6.63 1.98
N ILE A 73 -4.97 6.49 2.71
CA ILE A 73 -6.12 7.40 2.62
C ILE A 73 -5.72 8.83 2.98
N GLY A 74 -5.01 9.01 4.10
CA GLY A 74 -4.60 10.33 4.57
C GLY A 74 -3.71 11.05 3.56
N ASN A 75 -2.76 10.34 2.96
CA ASN A 75 -1.90 10.88 1.90
C ASN A 75 -2.69 11.13 0.60
N GLY A 76 -3.60 10.23 0.22
CA GLY A 76 -4.50 10.42 -0.93
C GLY A 76 -5.32 11.70 -0.83
N PHE A 77 -5.93 11.92 0.33
CA PHE A 77 -6.69 13.14 0.60
C PHE A 77 -5.78 14.39 0.66
N LEU A 78 -4.63 14.30 1.35
CA LEU A 78 -3.75 15.45 1.56
C LEU A 78 -3.09 15.95 0.27
N PHE A 79 -2.59 15.05 -0.57
CA PHE A 79 -1.82 15.40 -1.76
C PHE A 79 -2.67 15.48 -3.03
N PHE A 80 -3.65 14.59 -3.17
CA PHE A 80 -4.44 14.46 -4.40
C PHE A 80 -5.87 14.97 -4.25
N ARG A 81 -6.29 15.35 -3.03
CA ARG A 81 -7.68 15.73 -2.71
C ARG A 81 -8.69 14.66 -3.13
N GLU A 82 -8.24 13.42 -3.19
CA GLU A 82 -9.08 12.27 -3.52
C GLU A 82 -9.86 11.85 -2.27
N ILE A 83 -11.19 11.87 -2.40
CA ILE A 83 -12.09 11.40 -1.33
C ILE A 83 -12.40 9.93 -1.64
N PRO A 84 -12.15 9.00 -0.69
CA PRO A 84 -12.45 7.59 -0.91
C PRO A 84 -13.93 7.38 -1.19
N ASP A 85 -14.23 6.63 -2.26
CA ASP A 85 -15.59 6.21 -2.56
C ASP A 85 -16.10 5.15 -1.56
N ILE A 86 -17.42 4.98 -1.50
CA ILE A 86 -18.10 4.03 -0.61
C ILE A 86 -17.55 2.61 -0.75
N TYR A 87 -17.22 2.18 -1.97
CA TYR A 87 -16.63 0.86 -2.22
C TYR A 87 -15.22 0.74 -1.65
N SER A 88 -14.43 1.83 -1.69
CA SER A 88 -13.08 1.86 -1.09
C SER A 88 -13.17 1.72 0.43
N ILE A 89 -14.10 2.44 1.05
CA ILE A 89 -14.34 2.39 2.50
C ILE A 89 -14.78 0.98 2.91
N LEU A 90 -15.72 0.38 2.18
CA LEU A 90 -16.18 -0.99 2.44
C LEU A 90 -15.04 -2.02 2.33
N GLY A 91 -14.21 -1.93 1.29
CA GLY A 91 -13.05 -2.79 1.12
C GLY A 91 -12.06 -2.68 2.28
N MET A 92 -11.76 -1.46 2.72
CA MET A 92 -10.84 -1.22 3.83
C MET A 92 -11.38 -1.73 5.18
N LEU A 93 -12.68 -1.55 5.44
CA LEU A 93 -13.34 -2.12 6.62
C LEU A 93 -13.29 -3.65 6.60
N LEU A 94 -13.51 -4.27 5.42
CA LEU A 94 -13.47 -5.72 5.28
C LEU A 94 -12.06 -6.29 5.52
N ILE A 95 -11.03 -5.65 4.98
CA ILE A 95 -9.63 -6.06 5.20
C ILE A 95 -9.25 -5.92 6.68
N THR A 96 -9.56 -4.76 7.28
CA THR A 96 -9.20 -4.47 8.68
C THR A 96 -9.94 -5.38 9.66
N SER A 97 -11.24 -5.62 9.44
CA SER A 97 -12.05 -6.51 10.29
C SER A 97 -11.64 -7.97 10.21
N SER A 98 -11.31 -8.46 9.00
CA SER A 98 -10.79 -9.82 8.82
C SER A 98 -9.48 -10.04 9.57
N GLY A 99 -8.55 -9.10 9.46
CA GLY A 99 -7.28 -9.15 10.17
C GLY A 99 -7.42 -9.07 11.69
N LEU A 100 -8.27 -8.16 12.18
CA LEU A 100 -8.57 -8.06 13.61
C LEU A 100 -9.24 -9.33 14.14
N PHE A 101 -10.15 -9.94 13.37
CA PHE A 101 -10.78 -11.19 13.72
C PHE A 101 -9.77 -12.34 13.86
N ILE A 102 -8.81 -12.46 12.94
CA ILE A 102 -7.74 -13.46 13.01
C ILE A 102 -6.88 -13.23 14.26
N PHE A 103 -6.47 -11.98 14.52
CA PHE A 103 -5.68 -11.63 15.70
C PHE A 103 -6.38 -12.05 17.01
N ILE A 104 -7.66 -11.71 17.17
CA ILE A 104 -8.44 -12.07 18.37
C ILE A 104 -8.57 -13.59 18.48
N ARG A 105 -8.85 -14.28 17.36
CA ARG A 105 -9.02 -15.75 17.34
C ARG A 105 -7.72 -16.49 17.70
N GLU A 106 -6.58 -16.04 17.21
CA GLU A 106 -5.29 -16.68 17.49
C GLU A 106 -4.75 -16.33 18.88
N GLY A 107 -5.03 -15.12 19.38
CA GLY A 107 -4.81 -14.76 20.79
C GLY A 107 -5.53 -15.72 21.73
N ALA A 108 -6.80 -16.01 21.48
CA ALA A 108 -7.60 -16.94 22.28
C ALA A 108 -7.10 -18.40 22.22
N LYS A 109 -6.42 -18.82 21.14
CA LYS A 109 -5.90 -20.20 21.01
C LYS A 109 -4.59 -20.43 21.74
N LYS A 110 -3.74 -19.41 21.94
CA LYS A 110 -2.46 -19.57 22.67
C LYS A 110 -2.66 -19.86 24.16
N GLU A 111 -3.74 -19.34 24.75
CA GLU A 111 -4.04 -19.52 26.17
C GLU A 111 -4.41 -20.98 26.52
N SER A 112 -5.13 -21.68 25.63
CA SER A 112 -5.56 -23.07 25.89
C SER A 112 -4.43 -24.11 25.71
N ILE A 113 -3.39 -23.80 24.93
CA ILE A 113 -2.25 -24.70 24.71
C ILE A 113 -1.22 -24.58 25.87
N ALA A 114 -1.04 -23.36 26.39
CA ALA A 114 -0.14 -23.13 27.53
C ALA A 114 -0.67 -23.77 28.83
N LEU A 115 -1.98 -23.65 29.09
CA LEU A 115 -2.62 -24.26 30.26
C LEU A 115 -2.59 -25.81 30.22
N LYS A 116 -2.59 -26.41 29.03
CA LYS A 116 -2.53 -27.89 28.87
C LYS A 116 -1.15 -28.48 29.13
N THR A 117 -0.09 -27.65 29.06
CA THR A 117 1.29 -28.06 29.32
C THR A 117 1.66 -27.88 30.78
N SER A 118 1.20 -26.81 31.45
CA SER A 118 1.50 -26.59 32.88
C SER A 118 0.71 -27.50 33.83
N LEU A 119 -0.45 -28.01 33.42
CA LEU A 119 -1.25 -28.95 34.23
C LEU A 119 -0.77 -30.42 34.11
N ARG A 120 0.27 -30.68 33.31
CA ARG A 120 0.84 -32.03 33.10
C ARG A 120 2.21 -32.22 33.80
N SER A 121 2.71 -31.20 34.50
CA SER A 121 3.85 -31.31 35.44
C SER A 121 3.34 -31.43 36.86
#